data_AF-A0A8H3L972-F1
#
_entry.id   AF-A0A8H3L972-F1
#
_cell.length_a   1.000
_cell.length_b   1.000
_cell.length_c   1.000
_cell.angle_alpha   90.00
_cell.angle_beta   90.00
_cell.angle_gamma   90.00
#
_symmetry.space_group_name_H-M   'P 1'
#
loop_
_entity.id
_entity.type
_entity.pdbx_description
1 polymer ?
#
loop_
_entity_poly.entity_id
_entity_poly.type
_entity_poly.pdbx_seq_one_letter_code
_entity_poly.pdbx_strand_id
1 'polypeptide(L)'
;MVVISNKGNKKARNRLPQKKRRQWNVREKLMIVHYFENNNRNVRGTAKKFNIQPKQLRDWSNKKGTLLTTALHVAKLYPAISLSKSPEFLANNPGIAGFKFSSKWLDGFLGRYDLSEHRRITVAQQLPSDLIEKQNIFLSYVMYLRIHNKYELKYMGNMDETSMWFDLPSNTTINQKGAKTVNIRITDHE
;
A
#
# COMPACT_ATOMS: atom_id res chain seq x y z
N MET A 1 27.85 43.97 -7.15
CA MET A 1 26.58 43.52 -6.54
C MET A 1 25.74 42.83 -7.59
N VAL A 2 25.52 41.52 -7.47
CA VAL A 2 24.61 40.78 -8.38
C VAL A 2 23.48 40.23 -7.53
N VAL A 3 22.32 40.88 -7.63
CA VAL A 3 21.07 40.46 -7.00
C VAL A 3 20.46 39.35 -7.86
N ILE A 4 20.63 38.09 -7.45
CA ILE A 4 19.90 36.97 -8.06
C ILE A 4 18.60 36.81 -7.26
N SER A 5 17.54 37.46 -7.75
CA SER A 5 16.21 37.35 -7.17
C SER A 5 15.67 35.92 -7.32
N ASN A 6 15.47 35.26 -6.18
CA ASN A 6 14.85 33.96 -6.02
C ASN A 6 13.34 34.06 -6.35
N LYS A 7 12.94 33.74 -7.59
CA LYS A 7 11.52 33.64 -7.96
C LYS A 7 10.99 32.26 -7.62
N GLY A 8 10.44 32.15 -6.42
CA GLY A 8 9.69 30.98 -5.95
C GLY A 8 8.64 30.52 -6.96
N ASN A 9 8.68 29.23 -7.29
CA ASN A 9 7.80 28.64 -8.29
C ASN A 9 6.38 28.50 -7.71
N LYS A 10 5.49 29.41 -8.11
CA LYS A 10 4.09 29.47 -7.67
C LYS A 10 3.30 28.31 -8.29
N LYS A 11 2.82 27.41 -7.42
CA LYS A 11 1.72 26.45 -7.64
C LYS A 11 1.96 25.42 -8.75
N ALA A 12 2.53 24.27 -8.38
CA ALA A 12 2.38 23.02 -9.14
C ALA A 12 0.89 22.61 -9.16
N ARG A 13 0.13 23.18 -10.11
CA ARG A 13 -1.21 22.69 -10.43
C ARG A 13 -1.05 21.32 -11.08
N ASN A 14 -1.72 20.31 -10.57
CA ASN A 14 -1.87 18.95 -11.14
C ASN A 14 -2.62 18.97 -12.50
N ARG A 15 -2.21 19.82 -13.45
CA ARG A 15 -2.76 19.83 -14.80
C ARG A 15 -2.04 18.75 -15.60
N LEU A 16 -2.81 17.76 -16.05
CA LEU A 16 -2.31 16.76 -16.99
C LEU A 16 -1.84 17.49 -18.27
N PRO A 17 -0.60 17.25 -18.74
CA PRO A 17 -0.08 17.90 -19.93
C PRO A 17 -0.86 17.44 -21.18
N GLN A 18 -1.34 18.39 -21.98
CA GLN A 18 -2.29 18.20 -23.09
C GLN A 18 -1.66 17.72 -24.42
N LYS A 19 -0.55 16.96 -24.38
CA LYS A 19 0.16 16.52 -25.60
C LYS A 19 -0.44 15.23 -26.19
N LYS A 20 -0.81 15.24 -27.49
CA LYS A 20 -1.36 14.08 -28.24
C LYS A 20 -0.44 12.85 -28.32
N ARG A 21 0.88 13.02 -28.16
CA ARG A 21 1.89 11.95 -28.16
C ARG A 21 2.74 12.03 -26.89
N ARG A 22 2.19 11.57 -25.76
CA ARG A 22 2.94 11.44 -24.50
C ARG A 22 2.88 10.01 -23.99
N GLN A 23 3.93 9.59 -23.29
CA GLN A 23 3.91 8.33 -22.54
C GLN A 23 3.06 8.53 -21.27
N TRP A 24 2.19 7.57 -20.99
CA TRP A 24 1.31 7.56 -19.81
C TRP A 24 1.95 6.73 -18.70
N ASN A 25 2.14 7.33 -17.52
CA ASN A 25 2.65 6.61 -16.34
C ASN A 25 1.54 5.70 -15.75
N VAL A 26 1.93 4.62 -15.09
CA VAL A 26 1.05 3.64 -14.43
C VAL A 26 0.04 4.31 -13.49
N ARG A 27 0.46 5.31 -12.71
CA ARG A 27 -0.43 6.09 -11.84
C ARG A 27 -1.52 6.83 -12.61
N GLU A 28 -1.16 7.45 -13.74
CA GLU A 28 -2.11 8.18 -14.58
C GLU A 28 -3.09 7.22 -15.27
N LYS A 29 -2.59 6.07 -15.74
CA LYS A 29 -3.43 5.00 -16.33
C LYS A 29 -4.46 4.49 -15.32
N LEU A 30 -4.04 4.20 -14.09
CA LEU A 30 -4.93 3.73 -13.02
C LEU A 30 -5.99 4.76 -12.64
N MET A 31 -5.61 6.04 -12.55
CA MET A 31 -6.56 7.13 -12.27
C MET A 31 -7.66 7.21 -13.35
N ILE A 32 -7.29 7.07 -14.62
CA ILE A 32 -8.24 7.08 -15.73
C ILE A 32 -9.12 5.82 -15.72
N VAL A 33 -8.56 4.63 -15.44
CA VAL A 33 -9.31 3.38 -15.33
C VAL A 33 -10.33 3.46 -14.18
N HIS A 34 -9.95 4.03 -13.04
CA HIS A 34 -10.85 4.25 -11.90
C HIS A 34 -11.99 5.23 -12.27
N TYR A 35 -11.66 6.32 -12.97
CA TYR A 35 -12.69 7.24 -13.49
C TYR A 35 -13.66 6.52 -14.44
N PHE A 36 -13.15 5.68 -15.35
CA PHE A 36 -13.95 4.90 -16.29
C PHE A 36 -14.92 3.95 -15.57
N GLU A 37 -14.46 3.25 -14.54
CA GLU A 37 -15.28 2.33 -13.75
C GLU A 37 -16.41 3.04 -13.01
N ASN A 38 -16.15 4.22 -12.46
CA ASN A 38 -17.13 5.00 -11.70
C ASN A 38 -18.08 5.83 -12.56
N ASN A 39 -17.83 5.93 -13.87
CA ASN A 39 -18.70 6.67 -14.82
C ASN A 39 -19.35 5.71 -15.83
N ASN A 40 -20.03 4.69 -15.31
CA ASN A 40 -20.82 3.72 -16.07
C ASN A 40 -20.06 3.02 -17.20
N ARG A 41 -18.73 2.91 -17.10
CA ARG A 41 -17.87 2.29 -18.12
C ARG A 41 -18.06 2.91 -19.52
N ASN A 42 -18.31 4.22 -19.59
CA ASN A 42 -18.42 4.92 -20.86
C ASN A 42 -17.05 5.14 -21.51
N VAL A 43 -16.67 4.25 -22.44
CA VAL A 43 -15.37 4.28 -23.11
C VAL A 43 -15.18 5.56 -23.93
N ARG A 44 -16.18 5.94 -24.75
CA ARG A 44 -16.06 7.09 -25.67
C ARG A 44 -16.02 8.40 -24.88
N GLY A 45 -16.85 8.55 -23.85
CA GLY A 45 -16.88 9.73 -22.99
C GLY A 45 -15.58 9.91 -22.21
N THR A 46 -15.05 8.83 -21.63
CA THR A 46 -13.78 8.87 -20.89
C THR A 46 -12.60 9.16 -21.83
N ALA A 47 -12.57 8.53 -23.00
CA ALA A 47 -11.53 8.77 -24.00
C ALA A 47 -11.48 10.23 -24.47
N LYS A 48 -12.64 10.82 -24.74
CA LYS A 48 -12.78 12.24 -25.10
C LYS A 48 -12.30 13.16 -23.96
N LYS A 49 -12.68 12.87 -22.71
CA LYS A 49 -12.32 13.67 -21.53
C LYS A 49 -10.81 13.73 -21.27
N PHE A 50 -10.13 12.59 -21.39
CA PHE A 50 -8.69 12.51 -21.13
C PHE A 50 -7.83 12.62 -22.38
N ASN A 51 -8.44 12.89 -23.54
CA ASN A 51 -7.77 12.98 -24.85
C ASN A 51 -6.89 11.74 -25.14
N ILE A 52 -7.45 10.55 -24.90
CA ILE A 52 -6.82 9.25 -25.17
C ILE A 52 -7.59 8.50 -26.24
N GLN A 53 -6.94 7.51 -26.87
CA GLN A 53 -7.63 6.63 -27.81
C GLN A 53 -8.50 5.62 -27.05
N PRO A 54 -9.73 5.31 -27.52
CA PRO A 54 -10.59 4.30 -26.91
C PRO A 54 -9.93 2.93 -26.74
N LYS A 55 -9.02 2.56 -27.66
CA LYS A 55 -8.23 1.33 -27.57
C LYS A 55 -7.30 1.33 -26.36
N GLN A 56 -6.62 2.44 -26.08
CA GLN A 56 -5.73 2.56 -24.92
C GLN A 56 -6.48 2.35 -23.61
N LEU A 57 -7.68 2.91 -23.49
CA LEU A 57 -8.52 2.74 -22.31
C LEU A 57 -8.93 1.28 -22.09
N ARG A 58 -9.33 0.58 -23.17
CA ARG A 58 -9.65 -0.85 -23.12
C ARG A 58 -8.43 -1.69 -22.72
N ASP A 59 -7.27 -1.42 -23.34
CA ASP A 59 -6.02 -2.13 -23.03
C ASP A 59 -5.61 -1.94 -21.56
N TRP A 60 -5.75 -0.73 -21.02
CA TRP A 60 -5.44 -0.44 -19.61
C TRP A 60 -6.44 -1.07 -18.64
N SER A 61 -7.73 -1.06 -18.99
CA SER A 61 -8.78 -1.73 -18.21
C SER A 61 -8.53 -3.23 -18.12
N ASN A 62 -8.17 -3.87 -19.25
CA ASN A 62 -7.88 -5.30 -19.29
C ASN A 62 -6.58 -5.66 -18.53
N LYS A 63 -5.60 -4.76 -18.55
CA LYS A 63 -4.31 -4.93 -17.84
C LYS A 63 -4.30 -4.30 -16.44
N LYS A 64 -5.46 -3.98 -15.85
CA LYS A 64 -5.55 -3.27 -14.56
C LYS A 64 -4.80 -3.99 -13.45
N GLY A 65 -4.91 -5.31 -13.36
CA GLY A 65 -4.16 -6.12 -12.37
C GLY A 65 -2.65 -5.92 -12.49
N THR A 66 -2.10 -6.06 -13.70
CA THR A 66 -0.67 -5.83 -13.96
C THR A 66 -0.25 -4.38 -13.67
N LEU A 67 -1.11 -3.40 -13.97
CA LEU A 67 -0.86 -2.00 -13.66
C LEU A 67 -0.81 -1.74 -12.15
N LEU A 68 -1.68 -2.37 -11.36
CA LEU A 68 -1.67 -2.28 -9.90
C LEU A 68 -0.38 -2.87 -9.31
N THR A 69 0.04 -4.05 -9.77
CA THR A 69 1.32 -4.66 -9.37
C THR A 69 2.51 -3.79 -9.74
N THR A 70 2.52 -3.24 -10.96
CA THR A 70 3.58 -2.33 -11.42
C THR A 70 3.60 -1.04 -10.58
N ALA A 71 2.44 -0.48 -10.24
CA ALA A 71 2.35 0.73 -9.42
C ALA A 71 2.90 0.51 -8.01
N LEU A 72 2.62 -0.65 -7.40
CA LEU A 72 3.17 -1.04 -6.11
C LEU A 72 4.70 -1.12 -6.16
N HIS A 73 5.26 -1.77 -7.19
CA HIS A 73 6.71 -1.82 -7.40
C HIS A 73 7.33 -0.43 -7.64
N VAL A 74 6.70 0.42 -8.44
CA VAL A 74 7.18 1.78 -8.71
C VAL A 74 7.14 2.64 -7.45
N ALA A 75 6.08 2.50 -6.63
CA ALA A 75 5.97 3.18 -5.35
C ALA A 75 7.04 2.74 -4.34
N LYS A 76 7.49 1.48 -4.39
CA LYS A 76 8.62 0.98 -3.59
C LYS A 76 9.98 1.52 -4.07
N LEU A 77 10.16 1.63 -5.38
CA LEU A 77 11.42 2.11 -5.97
C LEU A 77 11.59 3.64 -5.82
N TYR A 78 10.50 4.42 -5.83
CA TYR A 78 10.59 5.88 -5.81
C TYR A 78 11.25 6.43 -4.52
N PRO A 79 10.92 5.97 -3.31
CA PRO A 79 11.63 6.33 -2.08
C PRO A 79 13.12 5.95 -2.14
N ALA A 80 13.46 4.73 -2.56
CA ALA A 80 14.84 4.26 -2.66
C ALA A 80 15.66 5.06 -3.70
N ILE A 81 15.05 5.41 -4.83
CA ILE A 81 15.64 6.29 -5.84
C ILE A 81 15.78 7.73 -5.31
N SER A 82 14.85 8.18 -4.49
CA SER A 82 14.91 9.52 -3.86
C SER A 82 16.02 9.58 -2.80
N LEU A 83 16.12 8.56 -1.95
CA LEU A 83 17.16 8.39 -0.92
C LEU A 83 18.55 8.29 -1.53
N SER A 84 18.73 7.48 -2.58
CA SER A 84 20.03 7.35 -3.24
C SER A 84 20.49 8.62 -3.97
N LYS A 85 19.58 9.57 -4.22
CA LYS A 85 19.90 10.90 -4.76
C LYS A 85 20.06 11.94 -3.66
N SER A 86 19.80 11.61 -2.40
CA SER A 86 19.91 12.57 -1.30
C SER A 86 21.39 12.93 -1.07
N PRO A 87 21.70 14.21 -0.82
CA PRO A 87 23.08 14.67 -0.63
C PRO A 87 23.77 13.97 0.54
N GLU A 88 23.05 13.75 1.65
CA GLU A 88 23.54 13.08 2.85
C GLU A 88 23.92 11.62 2.58
N PHE A 89 23.09 10.88 1.85
CA PHE A 89 23.39 9.49 1.50
C PHE A 89 24.60 9.37 0.56
N LEU A 90 24.72 10.28 -0.41
CA LEU A 90 25.86 10.31 -1.34
C LEU A 90 27.17 10.73 -0.65
N ALA A 91 27.12 11.66 0.31
CA ALA A 91 28.27 12.05 1.10
C ALA A 91 28.84 10.87 1.91
N ASN A 92 27.96 10.02 2.44
CA ASN A 92 28.34 8.82 3.19
C ASN A 92 28.71 7.63 2.28
N ASN A 93 28.34 7.65 0.99
CA ASN A 93 28.54 6.55 0.05
C ASN A 93 29.02 7.06 -1.33
N PRO A 94 30.27 7.55 -1.44
CA PRO A 94 30.77 8.19 -2.67
C PRO A 94 30.79 7.26 -3.89
N GLY A 95 30.93 5.93 -3.68
CA GLY A 95 30.93 4.93 -4.75
C GLY A 95 29.56 4.65 -5.39
N ILE A 96 28.47 5.19 -4.82
CA ILE A 96 27.10 4.99 -5.32
C ILE A 96 26.66 6.14 -6.24
N ALA A 97 27.46 7.20 -6.34
CA ALA A 97 27.18 8.34 -7.20
C ALA A 97 26.99 7.91 -8.67
N GLY A 98 25.77 8.06 -9.20
CA GLY A 98 25.41 7.68 -10.57
C GLY A 98 24.85 6.25 -10.71
N PHE A 99 24.76 5.47 -9.64
CA PHE A 99 24.18 4.14 -9.68
C PHE A 99 22.67 4.19 -10.01
N LYS A 100 22.23 3.44 -11.03
CA LYS A 100 20.84 3.41 -11.48
C LYS A 100 20.07 2.27 -10.81
N PHE A 101 19.38 2.58 -9.72
CA PHE A 101 18.45 1.67 -9.04
C PHE A 101 17.24 1.37 -9.94
N SER A 102 17.32 0.28 -10.72
CA SER A 102 16.23 -0.21 -11.57
C SER A 102 15.48 -1.35 -10.87
N SER A 103 14.25 -1.64 -11.31
CA SER A 103 13.49 -2.79 -10.81
C SER A 103 14.25 -4.10 -11.01
N LYS A 104 14.86 -4.29 -12.19
CA LYS A 104 15.67 -5.48 -12.50
C LYS A 104 16.88 -5.63 -11.58
N TRP A 105 17.49 -4.50 -11.18
CA TRP A 105 18.58 -4.55 -10.22
C TRP A 105 18.09 -5.02 -8.85
N LEU A 106 16.94 -4.51 -8.38
CA LEU A 106 16.34 -4.92 -7.13
C LEU A 106 15.96 -6.41 -7.16
N ASP A 107 15.28 -6.86 -8.21
CA ASP A 107 14.89 -8.27 -8.38
C ASP A 107 16.13 -9.18 -8.41
N GLY A 108 17.17 -8.78 -9.14
CA GLY A 108 18.43 -9.53 -9.20
C GLY A 108 19.21 -9.49 -7.89
N PHE A 109 19.18 -8.38 -7.15
CA PHE A 109 19.77 -8.28 -5.82
C PHE A 109 19.07 -9.22 -4.85
N LEU A 110 17.74 -9.17 -4.80
CA LEU A 110 16.94 -10.06 -3.96
C LEU A 110 17.23 -11.53 -4.30
N GLY A 111 17.28 -11.87 -5.59
CA GLY A 111 17.61 -13.22 -6.04
C GLY A 111 19.03 -13.69 -5.69
N ARG A 112 20.05 -12.81 -5.70
CA ARG A 112 21.44 -13.18 -5.36
C ARG A 112 21.67 -13.45 -3.88
N TYR A 113 20.87 -12.83 -3.01
CA TYR A 113 20.99 -12.95 -1.57
C TYR A 113 19.87 -13.82 -0.95
N ASP A 114 19.16 -14.59 -1.78
CA ASP A 114 18.02 -15.40 -1.37
C ASP A 114 16.99 -14.63 -0.52
N LEU A 115 16.71 -13.40 -0.92
CA LEU A 115 15.70 -12.55 -0.31
C LEU A 115 14.42 -12.58 -1.12
N SER A 116 13.28 -12.58 -0.44
CA SER A 116 11.96 -12.45 -1.06
C SER A 116 11.10 -11.44 -0.31
N GLU A 117 10.15 -10.85 -1.03
CA GLU A 117 9.08 -10.09 -0.40
C GLU A 117 8.08 -11.06 0.22
N HIS A 118 7.81 -10.92 1.50
CA HIS A 118 6.78 -11.68 2.21
C HIS A 118 5.63 -10.75 2.57
N ARG A 119 4.40 -11.21 2.36
CA ARG A 119 3.21 -10.56 2.88
C ARG A 119 3.09 -10.86 4.37
N ARG A 120 2.66 -9.87 5.16
CA ARG A 120 2.33 -10.06 6.57
C ARG A 120 1.32 -11.20 6.71
N ILE A 121 1.67 -12.19 7.51
CA ILE A 121 0.74 -13.21 8.00
C ILE A 121 0.69 -13.03 9.50
N THR A 122 -0.51 -12.87 10.04
CA THR A 122 -0.71 -12.88 11.49
C THR A 122 -0.61 -14.33 11.95
N VAL A 123 0.37 -14.63 12.80
CA VAL A 123 0.40 -15.93 13.48
C VAL A 123 -0.83 -15.99 14.37
N ALA A 124 -1.74 -16.92 14.09
CA ALA A 124 -2.89 -17.15 14.94
C ALA A 124 -2.40 -17.60 16.33
N GLN A 125 -2.96 -17.03 17.40
CA GLN A 125 -2.69 -17.50 18.75
C GLN A 125 -3.14 -18.96 18.87
N GLN A 126 -2.33 -19.78 19.52
CA GLN A 126 -2.75 -21.15 19.87
C GLN A 126 -3.89 -21.05 20.87
N LEU A 127 -5.00 -21.72 20.57
CA LEU A 127 -6.17 -21.71 21.45
C LEU A 127 -5.83 -22.56 22.70
N PRO A 128 -6.15 -22.09 23.91
CA PRO A 128 -6.01 -22.88 25.12
C PRO A 128 -6.83 -24.17 25.03
N SER A 129 -6.31 -25.28 25.57
CA SER A 129 -7.00 -26.59 25.54
C SER A 129 -8.34 -26.58 26.32
N ASP A 130 -8.46 -25.69 27.30
CA ASP A 130 -9.62 -25.49 28.18
C ASP A 130 -10.62 -24.44 27.67
N LEU A 131 -10.40 -23.88 26.46
CA LEU A 131 -11.23 -22.82 25.90
C LEU A 131 -12.71 -23.18 25.84
N ILE A 132 -13.01 -24.40 25.39
CA ILE A 132 -14.38 -24.88 25.19
C ILE A 132 -15.12 -24.96 26.52
N GLU A 133 -14.46 -25.48 27.56
CA GLU A 133 -15.05 -25.60 28.89
C GLU A 133 -15.36 -24.22 29.49
N LYS A 134 -14.37 -23.31 29.46
CA LYS A 134 -14.56 -21.93 29.95
C LYS A 134 -15.64 -21.17 29.20
N GLN A 135 -15.69 -21.33 27.87
CA GLN A 135 -16.74 -20.74 27.05
C GLN A 135 -18.13 -21.24 27.45
N ASN A 136 -18.29 -22.56 27.64
CA ASN A 136 -19.56 -23.15 28.04
C ASN A 136 -20.01 -22.70 29.44
N ILE A 137 -19.08 -22.63 30.40
CA ILE A 137 -19.34 -22.12 31.75
C ILE A 137 -19.82 -20.66 31.69
N PHE A 138 -19.11 -19.82 30.94
CA PHE A 138 -19.45 -18.40 30.79
C PHE A 138 -20.81 -18.21 30.12
N LEU A 139 -21.08 -18.91 29.01
CA LEU A 139 -22.37 -18.84 28.31
C LEU A 139 -23.52 -19.28 29.21
N SER A 140 -23.34 -20.37 29.95
CA SER A 140 -24.33 -20.87 30.91
C SER A 140 -24.63 -19.83 31.99
N TYR A 141 -23.60 -19.17 32.52
CA TYR A 141 -23.74 -18.12 33.51
C TYR A 141 -24.48 -16.87 32.98
N VAL A 142 -24.13 -16.41 31.78
CA VAL A 142 -24.80 -15.26 31.13
C VAL A 142 -26.27 -15.59 30.83
N MET A 143 -26.56 -16.82 30.37
CA MET A 143 -27.93 -17.27 30.13
C MET A 143 -28.76 -17.31 31.42
N TYR A 144 -28.18 -17.82 32.51
CA TYR A 144 -28.80 -17.80 33.83
C TYR A 144 -29.16 -16.37 34.26
N LEU A 145 -28.21 -15.43 34.17
CA LEU A 145 -28.44 -14.03 34.52
C LEU A 145 -29.52 -13.37 33.65
N ARG A 146 -29.58 -13.70 32.37
CA ARG A 146 -30.59 -13.17 31.44
C ARG A 146 -32.00 -13.64 31.80
N ILE A 147 -32.17 -14.94 32.10
CA ILE A 147 -33.47 -15.52 32.45
C ILE A 147 -33.92 -15.02 33.83
N HIS A 148 -33.03 -15.03 34.83
CA HIS A 148 -33.34 -14.63 36.19
C HIS A 148 -33.78 -13.16 36.27
N ASN A 149 -33.02 -12.26 35.63
CA ASN A 149 -33.26 -10.82 35.72
C ASN A 149 -34.16 -10.27 34.60
N LYS A 150 -34.67 -11.14 33.72
CA LYS A 150 -35.57 -10.79 32.60
C LYS A 150 -35.05 -9.65 31.72
N TYR A 151 -33.76 -9.66 31.41
CA TYR A 151 -33.16 -8.64 30.55
C TYR A 151 -33.73 -8.70 29.13
N GLU A 152 -34.42 -7.65 28.71
CA GLU A 152 -34.92 -7.51 27.34
C GLU A 152 -33.76 -7.27 26.36
N LEU A 153 -33.77 -7.96 25.22
CA LEU A 153 -32.72 -7.88 24.19
C LEU A 153 -32.49 -6.45 23.69
N LYS A 154 -33.53 -5.61 23.64
CA LYS A 154 -33.44 -4.21 23.18
C LYS A 154 -32.50 -3.33 24.02
N TYR A 155 -32.13 -3.78 25.22
CA TYR A 155 -31.23 -3.03 26.12
C TYR A 155 -29.81 -3.62 26.17
N MET A 156 -29.52 -4.66 25.38
CA MET A 156 -28.17 -5.24 25.28
C MET A 156 -27.39 -4.56 24.15
N GLY A 157 -26.41 -3.75 24.52
CA GLY A 157 -25.44 -3.17 23.58
C GLY A 157 -24.14 -3.97 23.59
N ASN A 158 -23.62 -4.31 22.41
CA ASN A 158 -22.24 -4.78 22.29
C ASN A 158 -21.31 -3.58 22.26
N MET A 159 -20.24 -3.62 23.05
CA MET A 159 -19.21 -2.59 23.06
C MET A 159 -17.85 -3.26 23.03
N ASP A 160 -17.05 -2.91 22.04
CA ASP A 160 -15.67 -3.37 21.89
C ASP A 160 -14.74 -2.17 21.70
N GLU A 161 -13.54 -2.27 22.24
CA GLU A 161 -12.48 -1.31 21.98
C GLU A 161 -11.70 -1.77 20.74
N THR A 162 -11.82 -1.02 19.64
CA THR A 162 -10.95 -1.20 18.49
C THR A 162 -9.75 -0.27 18.65
N SER A 163 -8.58 -0.83 18.95
CA SER A 163 -7.35 -0.05 18.96
C SER A 163 -7.08 0.52 17.56
N MET A 164 -6.82 1.83 17.50
CA MET A 164 -6.35 2.46 16.27
C MET A 164 -4.83 2.40 16.23
N TRP A 165 -4.31 1.89 15.12
CA TRP A 165 -2.87 1.86 14.89
C TRP A 165 -2.34 3.28 14.75
N PHE A 166 -1.39 3.67 15.60
CA PHE A 166 -0.69 4.96 15.48
C PHE A 166 0.27 4.93 14.28
N ASP A 167 0.92 3.77 14.06
CA ASP A 167 1.80 3.51 12.93
C ASP A 167 1.11 2.69 11.84
N LEU A 168 1.41 3.01 10.57
CA LEU A 168 0.97 2.26 9.39
C LEU A 168 2.15 1.51 8.77
N PRO A 169 2.63 0.41 9.40
CA PRO A 169 3.72 -0.37 8.84
C PRO A 169 3.30 -0.97 7.50
N SER A 170 4.26 -1.12 6.60
CA SER A 170 4.04 -1.77 5.31
C SER A 170 3.57 -3.21 5.52
N ASN A 171 2.55 -3.64 4.77
CA ASN A 171 2.05 -5.02 4.78
C ASN A 171 3.01 -6.03 4.12
N THR A 172 4.17 -5.57 3.65
CA THR A 172 5.20 -6.39 3.02
C THR A 172 6.55 -6.08 3.61
N THR A 173 7.33 -7.11 3.93
CA THR A 173 8.72 -6.97 4.35
C THR A 173 9.64 -7.86 3.51
N ILE A 174 10.93 -7.54 3.48
CA ILE A 174 11.95 -8.33 2.79
C ILE A 174 12.59 -9.25 3.83
N ASN A 175 12.60 -10.55 3.57
CA ASN A 175 13.23 -11.55 4.43
C ASN A 175 13.90 -12.65 3.60
N GLN A 176 14.69 -13.49 4.28
CA GLN A 176 15.26 -14.68 3.67
C GLN A 176 14.16 -15.61 3.16
N LYS A 177 14.39 -16.13 1.95
CA LYS A 177 13.50 -17.04 1.27
C LYS A 177 13.33 -18.32 2.09
N GLY A 178 12.09 -18.68 2.38
CA GLY A 178 11.76 -19.86 3.20
C GLY A 178 11.69 -19.60 4.70
N ALA A 179 11.81 -18.35 5.16
CA ALA A 179 11.59 -18.01 6.57
C ALA A 179 10.16 -18.40 7.03
N LYS A 180 10.07 -19.20 8.10
CA LYS A 180 8.79 -19.66 8.69
C LYS A 180 8.01 -18.55 9.38
N THR A 181 8.73 -17.62 10.01
CA THR A 181 8.16 -16.50 10.75
C THR A 181 8.89 -15.23 10.35
N VAL A 182 8.12 -14.18 10.12
CA VAL A 182 8.60 -12.92 9.60
C VAL A 182 8.28 -11.83 10.63
N ASN A 183 9.29 -11.44 11.40
CA ASN A 183 9.14 -10.35 12.36
C ASN A 183 9.27 -9.00 11.64
N ILE A 184 8.36 -8.08 11.96
CA ILE A 184 8.39 -6.72 11.44
C ILE A 184 9.10 -5.86 12.50
N ARG A 185 10.09 -5.07 12.08
CA ARG A 185 10.61 -3.98 12.90
C ARG A 185 9.61 -2.83 12.83
N ILE A 186 8.83 -2.64 13.88
CA ILE A 186 8.05 -1.43 14.09
C ILE A 186 9.01 -0.38 14.66
N THR A 187 8.73 0.90 14.42
CA THR A 187 9.45 2.05 14.97
C THR A 187 9.21 2.26 16.46
N ASP A 188 9.03 1.18 17.23
CA ASP A 188 8.89 1.27 18.67
C ASP A 188 10.23 0.97 19.32
N HIS A 189 10.73 1.97 20.03
CA HIS A 189 11.80 1.85 21.00
C HIS A 189 11.32 1.00 22.17
N GLU A 190 11.95 -0.17 22.35
CA GLU A 190 12.58 -0.64 23.59
C GLU A 190 13.68 -1.66 23.25
#